data_AF-A0A2L0H376-F1
#
_entry.id   AF-A0A2L0H376-F1
#
_cell.length_a   1.000
_cell.length_b   1.000
_cell.length_c   1.000
_cell.angle_alpha   90.00
_cell.angle_beta   90.00
_cell.angle_gamma   90.00
#
_symmetry.space_group_name_H-M   'P 1'
#
loop_
_entity.id
_entity.type
_entity.pdbx_description
1 polymer ?
#
loop_
_entity_poly.entity_id
_entity_poly.type
_entity_poly.pdbx_seq_one_letter_code
_entity_poly.pdbx_strand_id
1 'polypeptide(L)'
;MSADDRKAYIRERIEAGPPPGILGYCEGRPVAWIQVGPRQDVPQFNSPRTCSRPLEEREAEDASVWAVSCFFLASPLRGKGLSHHMLSAAIDHARASGAHYLDACPIGHTKRPKSVGLYIGSTAIFDAAGFETVACRKDGRPLMRLDFRQ
;
A
#
# COMPACT_ATOMS: atom_id res chain seq x y z
N MET A 1 5.31 19.80 -13.84
CA MET A 1 5.38 20.18 -12.41
C MET A 1 6.83 20.38 -12.02
N SER A 2 7.14 21.56 -11.50
CA SER A 2 8.42 21.89 -10.88
C SER A 2 8.64 21.07 -9.59
N ALA A 3 9.82 21.19 -8.97
CA ALA A 3 10.07 20.58 -7.67
C ALA A 3 9.21 21.19 -6.56
N ASP A 4 8.94 22.50 -6.64
CA ASP A 4 8.16 23.21 -5.63
C ASP A 4 6.66 22.95 -5.81
N ASP A 5 6.17 22.80 -7.04
CA ASP A 5 4.79 22.39 -7.31
C ASP A 5 4.49 21.03 -6.67
N ARG A 6 5.45 20.09 -6.73
CA ARG A 6 5.30 18.76 -6.11
C ARG A 6 5.26 18.83 -4.58
N LYS A 7 6.05 19.73 -3.98
CA LYS A 7 6.05 19.95 -2.53
C LYS A 7 4.76 20.60 -2.05
N ALA A 8 4.24 21.59 -2.79
CA ALA A 8 2.97 22.22 -2.49
C ALA A 8 1.83 21.20 -2.60
N TYR A 9 1.77 20.45 -3.71
CA TYR A 9 0.77 19.42 -3.93
C TYR A 9 0.73 18.37 -2.81
N ILE A 10 1.89 17.82 -2.41
CA ILE A 10 1.89 16.81 -1.34
C ILE A 10 1.54 17.40 0.02
N ARG A 11 1.89 18.65 0.30
CA ARG A 11 1.51 19.34 1.55
C ARG A 11 0.00 19.51 1.61
N GLU A 12 -0.61 20.06 0.57
CA GLU A 12 -2.07 20.23 0.48
C GLU A 12 -2.79 18.88 0.63
N ARG A 13 -2.27 17.82 -0.01
CA ARG A 13 -2.85 16.48 0.14
C ARG A 13 -2.75 15.97 1.58
N ILE A 14 -1.64 16.20 2.27
CA ILE A 14 -1.49 15.81 3.69
C ILE A 14 -2.47 16.58 4.57
N GLU A 15 -2.59 17.90 4.37
CA GLU A 15 -3.47 18.78 5.14
C GLU A 15 -4.96 18.47 4.92
N ALA A 16 -5.35 18.08 3.70
CA ALA A 16 -6.72 17.66 3.39
C ALA A 16 -7.13 16.36 4.11
N GLY A 17 -6.16 15.47 4.37
CA GLY A 17 -6.39 14.20 5.04
C GLY A 17 -7.22 13.17 4.24
N PRO A 18 -7.25 11.90 4.70
CA PRO A 18 -6.24 11.29 5.57
C PRO A 18 -4.87 11.30 4.87
N PRO A 19 -3.73 11.37 5.59
CA PRO A 19 -2.41 11.41 4.97
C PRO A 19 -2.20 10.24 3.98
N PRO A 20 -1.51 10.44 2.84
CA PRO A 20 -1.40 9.43 1.79
C PRO A 20 -0.42 8.28 2.12
N GLY A 21 0.10 8.23 3.34
CA GLY A 21 1.03 7.19 3.76
C GLY A 21 1.79 7.53 5.03
N ILE A 22 2.71 6.63 5.39
CA ILE A 22 3.47 6.67 6.65
C ILE A 22 4.96 6.73 6.34
N LEU A 23 5.67 7.61 7.05
CA LEU A 23 7.13 7.67 7.07
C LEU A 23 7.69 6.90 8.27
N GLY A 24 8.67 6.04 8.01
CA GLY A 24 9.45 5.40 9.07
C GLY A 24 10.73 6.18 9.34
N TYR A 25 11.03 6.41 10.61
CA TYR A 25 12.20 7.15 11.06
C TYR A 25 13.19 6.23 11.80
N CYS A 26 14.47 6.50 11.63
CA CYS A 26 15.55 5.91 12.41
C CYS A 26 16.55 7.02 12.74
N GLU A 27 16.83 7.22 14.04
CA GLU A 27 17.74 8.27 14.53
C GLU A 27 17.40 9.66 13.94
N GLY A 28 16.11 10.02 13.93
CA GLY A 28 15.63 11.31 13.42
C GLY A 28 15.65 11.46 11.89
N ARG A 29 16.06 10.44 11.14
CA ARG A 29 16.08 10.47 9.66
C ARG A 29 14.96 9.63 9.06
N PRO A 30 14.27 10.10 8.00
CA PRO A 30 13.31 9.28 7.28
C PRO A 30 14.06 8.20 6.49
N VAL A 31 13.73 6.94 6.74
CA VAL A 31 14.40 5.76 6.17
C VAL A 31 13.43 4.79 5.51
N ALA A 32 12.13 4.97 5.70
CA ALA A 32 11.09 4.13 5.12
C ALA A 32 9.85 4.94 4.73
N TRP A 33 9.11 4.41 3.76
CA TRP A 33 7.82 4.96 3.33
C TRP A 33 6.86 3.81 2.98
N ILE A 34 5.59 3.94 3.35
CA ILE A 34 4.52 3.07 2.89
C ILE A 34 3.36 3.94 2.42
N GLN A 35 2.94 3.78 1.17
CA GLN A 35 1.76 4.44 0.64
C GLN A 35 0.52 3.63 1.05
N VAL A 36 -0.33 4.25 1.86
CA VAL A 36 -1.57 3.70 2.38
C VAL A 36 -2.61 4.82 2.48
N GLY A 37 -3.81 4.59 1.95
CA GLY A 37 -4.87 5.60 1.89
C GLY A 37 -6.10 5.08 1.15
N PRO A 38 -7.18 5.88 1.03
CA PRO A 38 -8.33 5.56 0.19
C PRO A 38 -7.88 5.20 -1.22
N ARG A 39 -8.40 4.11 -1.79
CA ARG A 39 -7.93 3.59 -3.08
C ARG A 39 -8.11 4.56 -4.24
N GLN A 40 -9.11 5.43 -4.15
CA GLN A 40 -9.37 6.51 -5.12
C GLN A 40 -8.26 7.55 -5.19
N ASP A 41 -7.52 7.73 -4.08
CA ASP A 41 -6.42 8.70 -3.99
C ASP A 41 -5.10 8.11 -4.46
N VAL A 42 -5.04 6.79 -4.66
CA VAL A 42 -3.83 6.08 -5.08
C VAL A 42 -3.75 6.08 -6.61
N PRO A 43 -2.76 6.78 -7.21
CA PRO A 43 -2.69 6.91 -8.66
C PRO A 43 -2.66 5.56 -9.37
N GLN A 44 -3.54 5.39 -10.35
CA GLN A 44 -3.68 4.19 -11.19
C GLN A 44 -4.08 2.89 -10.46
N PHE A 45 -4.34 2.90 -9.14
CA PHE A 45 -4.69 1.68 -8.42
C PHE A 45 -6.00 1.05 -8.94
N ASN A 46 -6.96 1.90 -9.31
CA ASN A 46 -8.25 1.51 -9.87
C ASN A 46 -8.24 1.31 -11.39
N SER A 47 -7.12 1.53 -12.07
CA SER A 47 -7.06 1.47 -13.53
C SER A 47 -7.49 0.08 -14.03
N PRO A 48 -8.36 -0.02 -15.06
CA PRO A 48 -8.89 -1.30 -15.55
C PRO A 48 -7.79 -2.22 -16.12
N ARG A 49 -6.60 -1.67 -16.41
CA ARG A 49 -5.44 -2.42 -16.90
C ARG A 49 -4.59 -3.03 -15.78
N THR A 50 -4.91 -2.76 -14.51
CA THR A 50 -4.15 -3.23 -13.36
C THR A 50 -4.79 -4.45 -12.71
N CYS A 51 -3.98 -5.25 -12.03
CA CYS A 51 -4.47 -6.38 -11.23
C CYS A 51 -5.19 -5.90 -9.95
N SER A 52 -4.93 -4.66 -9.52
CA SER A 52 -5.53 -4.01 -8.34
C SER A 52 -6.92 -3.40 -8.59
N ARG A 53 -7.41 -3.41 -9.85
CA ARG A 53 -8.72 -2.86 -10.18
C ARG A 53 -9.82 -3.43 -9.27
N PRO A 54 -10.81 -2.61 -8.89
CA PRO A 54 -11.81 -2.98 -7.88
C PRO A 54 -12.59 -4.24 -8.22
N LEU A 55 -13.19 -4.86 -7.21
CA LEU A 55 -14.07 -6.01 -7.39
C LEU A 55 -15.40 -5.57 -8.02
N GLU A 56 -15.93 -4.46 -7.53
CA GLU A 56 -17.14 -3.80 -8.02
C GLU A 56 -16.83 -2.33 -8.33
N GLU A 57 -17.45 -1.77 -9.37
CA GLU A 57 -17.13 -0.40 -9.82
C GLU A 57 -17.29 0.64 -8.70
N ARG A 58 -18.31 0.47 -7.83
CA ARG A 58 -18.57 1.36 -6.69
C ARG A 58 -17.41 1.44 -5.69
N GLU A 59 -16.58 0.40 -5.59
CA GLU A 59 -15.43 0.44 -4.68
C GLU A 59 -14.39 1.47 -5.16
N ALA A 60 -14.37 1.81 -6.45
CA ALA A 60 -13.40 2.77 -6.99
C ALA A 60 -13.49 4.15 -6.32
N GLU A 61 -14.68 4.53 -5.85
CA GLU A 61 -15.01 5.85 -5.28
C GLU A 61 -15.39 5.75 -3.78
N ASP A 62 -15.37 4.55 -3.20
CA ASP A 62 -15.71 4.33 -1.80
C ASP A 62 -14.50 4.66 -0.92
N ALA A 63 -14.59 5.78 -0.19
CA ALA A 63 -13.54 6.27 0.71
C ALA A 63 -13.22 5.32 1.89
N SER A 64 -14.10 4.34 2.17
CA SER A 64 -13.85 3.30 3.17
C SER A 64 -13.01 2.13 2.65
N VAL A 65 -12.77 2.05 1.33
CA VAL A 65 -11.92 1.04 0.72
C VAL A 65 -10.52 1.59 0.51
N TRP A 66 -9.58 1.12 1.32
CA TRP A 66 -8.21 1.60 1.32
C TRP A 66 -7.30 0.68 0.51
N ALA A 67 -6.12 1.19 0.17
CA ALA A 67 -5.11 0.47 -0.57
C ALA A 67 -3.72 0.67 0.05
N VAL A 68 -2.94 -0.40 0.17
CA VAL A 68 -1.48 -0.36 0.33
C VAL A 68 -0.85 -0.62 -1.03
N SER A 69 -0.21 0.40 -1.61
CA SER A 69 0.31 0.30 -2.99
C SER A 69 1.81 0.11 -3.07
N CYS A 70 2.57 0.66 -2.11
CA CYS A 70 4.02 0.49 -2.13
C CYS A 70 4.70 0.62 -0.76
N PHE A 71 5.89 0.04 -0.68
CA PHE A 71 6.85 0.07 0.40
C PHE A 71 8.15 0.64 -0.14
N PHE A 72 8.86 1.38 0.68
CA PHE A 72 10.23 1.78 0.44
C PHE A 72 11.00 1.66 1.74
N LEU A 73 12.19 1.07 1.66
CA LEU A 73 13.16 0.97 2.75
C LEU A 73 14.53 1.37 2.21
N ALA A 74 15.26 2.18 2.97
CA ALA A 74 16.66 2.46 2.72
C ALA A 74 17.45 1.14 2.63
N SER A 75 18.40 1.05 1.68
CA SER A 75 19.14 -0.19 1.38
C SER A 75 19.75 -0.90 2.61
N PRO A 76 20.37 -0.18 3.59
CA PRO A 76 20.95 -0.83 4.78
C PRO A 76 19.93 -1.49 5.74
N LEU A 77 18.64 -1.21 5.55
CA LEU A 77 17.54 -1.69 6.38
C LEU A 77 16.77 -2.85 5.75
N ARG A 78 17.03 -3.17 4.48
CA ARG A 78 16.37 -4.27 3.77
C ARG A 78 16.83 -5.63 4.30
N GLY A 79 15.99 -6.65 4.13
CA GLY A 79 16.30 -8.03 4.55
C GLY A 79 16.23 -8.29 6.05
N LYS A 80 15.81 -7.30 6.85
CA LYS A 80 15.70 -7.39 8.32
C LYS A 80 14.27 -7.59 8.83
N GLY A 81 13.35 -8.01 7.96
CA GLY A 81 11.93 -8.21 8.33
C GLY A 81 11.11 -6.93 8.55
N LEU A 82 11.69 -5.74 8.37
CA LEU A 82 11.02 -4.45 8.66
C LEU A 82 9.75 -4.19 7.83
N SER A 83 9.58 -4.86 6.68
CA SER A 83 8.35 -4.77 5.89
C SER A 83 7.10 -5.23 6.65
N HIS A 84 7.23 -6.21 7.57
CA HIS A 84 6.11 -6.63 8.42
C HIS A 84 5.69 -5.52 9.38
N HIS A 85 6.65 -4.86 10.03
CA HIS A 85 6.37 -3.72 10.91
C HIS A 85 5.74 -2.56 10.16
N MET A 86 6.21 -2.27 8.94
CA MET A 86 5.62 -1.24 8.08
C MET A 86 4.18 -1.57 7.71
N LEU A 87 3.90 -2.82 7.31
CA LEU A 87 2.54 -3.25 6.98
C LEU A 87 1.63 -3.19 8.21
N SER A 88 2.11 -3.60 9.39
CA SER A 88 1.36 -3.47 10.65
C SER A 88 0.98 -2.01 10.92
N ALA A 89 1.92 -1.08 10.80
CA ALA A 89 1.63 0.34 10.98
C ALA A 89 0.62 0.88 9.96
N ALA A 90 0.67 0.42 8.70
CA ALA A 90 -0.31 0.79 7.69
C ALA A 90 -1.70 0.23 7.98
N ILE A 91 -1.80 -1.00 8.49
CA ILE A 91 -3.06 -1.60 8.94
C ILE A 91 -3.65 -0.79 10.08
N ASP A 92 -2.86 -0.46 11.10
CA ASP A 92 -3.31 0.32 12.25
C ASP A 92 -3.78 1.72 11.84
N HIS A 93 -3.05 2.36 10.93
CA HIS A 93 -3.44 3.66 10.39
C HIS A 93 -4.75 3.60 9.58
N ALA A 94 -4.91 2.61 8.71
CA ALA A 94 -6.13 2.43 7.92
C ALA A 94 -7.34 2.18 8.84
N ARG A 95 -7.19 1.29 9.83
CA ARG A 95 -8.24 0.99 10.81
C ARG A 95 -8.62 2.23 11.63
N ALA A 96 -7.64 2.96 12.16
CA ALA A 96 -7.87 4.18 12.93
C ALA A 96 -8.52 5.29 12.10
N SER A 97 -8.32 5.26 10.77
CA SER A 97 -8.91 6.22 9.84
C SER A 97 -10.28 5.79 9.30
N GLY A 98 -10.87 4.72 9.82
CA GLY A 98 -12.23 4.27 9.47
C GLY A 98 -12.33 3.44 8.19
N ALA A 99 -11.24 2.82 7.74
CA ALA A 99 -11.30 1.89 6.62
C ALA A 99 -12.17 0.66 6.96
N HIS A 100 -12.97 0.20 6.00
CA HIS A 100 -13.65 -1.10 6.05
C HIS A 100 -12.79 -2.21 5.47
N TYR A 101 -12.05 -1.89 4.41
CA TYR A 101 -11.19 -2.83 3.70
C TYR A 101 -9.82 -2.21 3.46
N LEU A 102 -8.80 -3.06 3.44
CA LEU A 102 -7.47 -2.68 2.98
C LEU A 102 -7.03 -3.63 1.87
N ASP A 103 -6.94 -3.11 0.66
CA ASP A 103 -6.53 -3.85 -0.54
C ASP A 103 -5.02 -3.74 -0.77
N ALA A 104 -4.43 -4.81 -1.29
CA ALA A 104 -3.06 -4.82 -1.79
C ALA A 104 -2.96 -5.71 -3.02
N CYS A 105 -2.04 -5.39 -3.93
CA CYS A 105 -1.75 -6.25 -5.08
C CYS A 105 -0.27 -6.65 -5.11
N PRO A 106 0.16 -7.52 -4.17
CA PRO A 106 1.55 -7.91 -4.01
C PRO A 106 2.05 -8.76 -5.18
N ILE A 107 3.34 -9.12 -5.11
CA ILE A 107 3.95 -10.08 -6.02
C ILE A 107 4.11 -11.44 -5.35
N GLY A 108 3.58 -12.48 -5.99
CA GLY A 108 3.83 -13.88 -5.64
C GLY A 108 5.28 -14.27 -5.93
N HIS A 109 5.69 -15.46 -5.46
CA HIS A 109 7.07 -15.96 -5.48
C HIS A 109 7.91 -15.48 -6.68
N THR A 110 8.77 -14.49 -6.43
CA THR A 110 9.71 -14.03 -7.46
C THR A 110 10.90 -14.97 -7.47
N LYS A 111 11.19 -15.62 -8.62
CA LYS A 111 12.46 -16.35 -8.84
C LYS A 111 13.71 -15.44 -8.76
N ARG A 112 13.53 -14.11 -8.61
CA ARG A 112 14.58 -13.09 -8.48
C ARG A 112 14.24 -12.07 -7.38
N PRO A 113 14.73 -12.26 -6.14
CA PRO A 113 14.44 -11.39 -4.98
C PRO A 113 15.12 -10.01 -5.02
N LYS A 114 15.63 -9.55 -6.18
CA LYS A 114 16.36 -8.28 -6.32
C LYS A 114 15.75 -7.33 -7.35
N SER A 115 14.56 -7.63 -7.89
CA SER A 115 13.94 -6.74 -8.86
C SER A 115 13.28 -5.54 -8.19
N VAL A 116 13.22 -4.44 -8.92
CA VAL A 116 12.44 -3.21 -8.64
C VAL A 116 10.97 -3.51 -8.27
N GLY A 117 10.47 -4.73 -8.52
CA GLY A 117 9.14 -5.20 -8.13
C GLY A 117 8.96 -5.51 -6.63
N LEU A 118 9.96 -5.37 -5.77
CA LEU A 118 9.77 -5.54 -4.31
C LEU A 118 9.16 -4.34 -3.61
N TYR A 119 9.00 -3.20 -4.29
CA TYR A 119 8.29 -2.06 -3.71
C TYR A 119 6.80 -2.33 -3.49
N ILE A 120 6.22 -3.44 -3.95
CA ILE A 120 4.80 -3.77 -3.70
C ILE A 120 4.59 -4.86 -2.64
N GLY A 121 5.67 -5.37 -2.04
CA GLY A 121 5.63 -6.45 -1.05
C GLY A 121 5.39 -7.84 -1.66
N SER A 122 5.77 -8.89 -0.94
CA SER A 122 5.50 -10.28 -1.32
C SER A 122 4.16 -10.76 -0.77
N THR A 123 3.51 -11.74 -1.41
CA THR A 123 2.27 -12.34 -0.86
C THR A 123 2.44 -12.81 0.58
N ALA A 124 3.59 -13.41 0.91
CA ALA A 124 3.89 -13.92 2.25
C ALA A 124 3.77 -12.88 3.38
N ILE A 125 4.08 -11.59 3.14
CA ILE A 125 3.94 -10.57 4.20
C ILE A 125 2.47 -10.24 4.46
N PHE A 126 1.63 -10.31 3.43
CA PHE A 126 0.20 -10.04 3.50
C PHE A 126 -0.56 -11.24 4.06
N ASP A 127 -0.20 -12.46 3.66
CA ASP A 127 -0.72 -13.70 4.23
C ASP A 127 -0.47 -13.73 5.75
N ALA A 128 0.75 -13.43 6.18
CA ALA A 128 1.11 -13.36 7.60
C ALA A 128 0.35 -12.26 8.37
N ALA A 129 -0.17 -11.25 7.68
CA ALA A 129 -0.97 -10.18 8.25
C ALA A 129 -2.48 -10.45 8.20
N GLY A 130 -2.90 -11.64 7.75
CA GLY A 130 -4.31 -12.05 7.68
C GLY A 130 -5.06 -11.54 6.45
N PHE A 131 -4.36 -11.09 5.40
CA PHE A 131 -5.00 -10.77 4.13
C PHE A 131 -5.43 -12.03 3.41
N GLU A 132 -6.57 -11.98 2.74
CA GLU A 132 -7.09 -13.06 1.91
C GLU A 132 -7.07 -12.68 0.44
N THR A 133 -6.85 -13.65 -0.45
CA THR A 133 -6.96 -13.41 -1.90
C THR A 133 -8.42 -13.30 -2.30
N VAL A 134 -8.82 -12.14 -2.80
CA VAL A 134 -10.20 -11.87 -3.24
C VAL A 134 -10.36 -11.90 -4.77
N ALA A 135 -9.26 -11.72 -5.51
CA ALA A 135 -9.24 -11.98 -6.95
C ALA A 135 -7.83 -12.32 -7.44
N CYS A 136 -7.73 -13.12 -8.51
CA CYS A 136 -6.47 -13.35 -9.21
C CYS A 136 -6.67 -13.11 -10.71
N ARG A 137 -6.18 -11.96 -11.21
CA ARG A 137 -6.33 -11.55 -12.62
C ARG A 137 -5.11 -11.88 -13.47
N LYS A 138 -3.96 -12.07 -12.83
CA LYS A 138 -2.70 -12.47 -13.45
C LYS A 138 -1.96 -13.37 -12.47
N ASP A 139 -1.38 -14.45 -12.98
CA ASP A 139 -0.60 -15.38 -12.18
C ASP A 139 0.52 -14.67 -11.42
N GLY A 140 0.66 -15.00 -10.13
CA GLY A 140 1.59 -14.36 -9.21
C GLY A 140 1.28 -12.88 -8.89
N ARG A 141 0.08 -12.35 -9.21
CA ARG A 141 -0.36 -11.00 -8.85
C ARG A 141 -1.80 -11.02 -8.32
N PRO A 142 -2.04 -11.59 -7.13
CA PRO A 142 -3.36 -11.56 -6.51
C PRO A 142 -3.74 -10.13 -6.09
N LEU A 143 -5.03 -9.83 -6.09
CA LEU A 143 -5.62 -8.78 -5.27
C LEU A 143 -5.97 -9.44 -3.93
N MET A 144 -5.34 -8.95 -2.87
CA MET A 144 -5.55 -9.41 -1.52
C MET A 144 -6.24 -8.33 -0.69
N ARG A 145 -7.09 -8.72 0.25
CA ARG A 145 -7.88 -7.82 1.08
C ARG A 145 -7.80 -8.25 2.54
N LEU A 146 -7.66 -7.27 3.42
CA LEU A 146 -7.97 -7.41 4.84
C LEU A 146 -9.32 -6.73 5.11
N ASP A 147 -10.25 -7.44 5.73
CA ASP A 147 -11.57 -6.91 6.12
C ASP A 147 -11.55 -6.54 7.61
N PHE A 148 -11.82 -5.26 7.91
CA PHE A 148 -11.85 -4.74 9.27
C PHE A 148 -13.21 -4.85 9.94
N ARG A 149 -14.23 -5.34 9.24
CA ARG A 149 -15.60 -5.46 9.75
C ARG A 149 -15.90 -6.83 10.36
N GLN A 150 -14.94 -7.76 10.28
CA GLN A 150 -15.03 -9.10 10.86
C GLN A 150 -14.70 -9.08 12.35
#